data_AF-A0A7J2LTP2-F1
#
_entry.id   AF-A0A7J2LTP2-F1
#
_cell.length_a   1.000
_cell.length_b   1.000
_cell.length_c   1.000
_cell.angle_alpha   90.00
_cell.angle_beta   90.00
_cell.angle_gamma   90.00
#
_symmetry.space_group_name_H-M   'P 1'
#
loop_
_entity.id
_entity.type
_entity.pdbx_description
1 polymer ?
#
loop_
_entity_poly.entity_id
_entity_poly.type
_entity_poly.pdbx_seq_one_letter_code
_entity_poly.pdbx_strand_id
1 'polypeptide(L)'
;GLKGLIEKEFGLKIERWTAYDEEGIVFGYPSQVEVDVAVHNEKVILIEVKAHVDSSDLYSLKRKAELYEMKTGRKPSRLLVVTPYVEDRAIQAAKNLKIEVYTNI
;
A
#
# COMPACT_ATOMS: atom_id res chain seq x y z
N GLY A 1 -8.93 15.34 -4.82
CA GLY A 1 -8.33 14.78 -3.59
C GLY A 1 -6.97 14.18 -3.90
N LEU A 2 -6.22 13.79 -2.89
CA LEU A 2 -4.83 13.34 -2.99
C LEU A 2 -4.62 12.21 -4.03
N LYS A 3 -5.55 11.25 -4.09
CA LYS A 3 -5.59 10.20 -5.12
C LYS A 3 -5.51 10.74 -6.56
N GLY A 4 -6.32 11.75 -6.90
CA GLY A 4 -6.32 12.34 -8.25
C GLY A 4 -5.08 13.18 -8.57
N LEU A 5 -4.33 13.63 -7.55
CA LEU A 5 -3.01 14.23 -7.76
C LEU A 5 -2.00 13.15 -8.15
N ILE A 6 -1.97 12.03 -7.40
CA ILE A 6 -1.09 10.88 -7.68
C ILE A 6 -1.38 10.31 -9.08
N GLU A 7 -2.66 10.14 -9.46
CA GLU A 7 -3.02 9.67 -10.79
C GLU A 7 -2.44 10.56 -11.91
N LYS A 8 -2.46 11.89 -11.70
CA LYS A 8 -1.92 12.87 -12.66
C LYS A 8 -0.39 12.89 -12.68
N GLU A 9 0.25 12.92 -11.52
CA GLU A 9 1.72 13.01 -11.42
C GLU A 9 2.40 11.75 -11.95
N PHE A 10 1.82 10.57 -11.69
CA PHE A 10 2.41 9.30 -12.09
C PHE A 10 1.82 8.70 -13.38
N GLY A 11 0.77 9.31 -13.94
CA GLY A 11 0.08 8.79 -15.13
C GLY A 11 -0.54 7.41 -14.90
N LEU A 12 -1.02 7.16 -13.67
CA LEU A 12 -1.56 5.88 -13.24
C LEU A 12 -3.07 5.98 -13.07
N LYS A 13 -3.80 4.92 -13.40
CA LYS A 13 -5.20 4.75 -12.96
C LYS A 13 -5.20 3.99 -11.65
N ILE A 14 -5.78 4.58 -10.59
CA ILE A 14 -5.82 3.97 -9.27
C ILE A 14 -7.24 3.51 -8.96
N GLU A 15 -7.40 2.21 -8.73
CA GLU A 15 -8.67 1.59 -8.34
C GLU A 15 -8.57 1.05 -6.92
N ARG A 16 -9.68 1.10 -6.20
CA ARG A 16 -9.72 0.57 -4.83
C ARG A 16 -10.00 -0.92 -4.90
N TRP A 17 -9.09 -1.72 -4.35
CA TRP A 17 -9.28 -3.15 -4.18
C TRP A 17 -9.75 -3.43 -2.75
N THR A 18 -10.74 -4.32 -2.63
CA THR A 18 -11.26 -4.76 -1.34
C THR A 18 -11.37 -6.27 -1.33
N ALA A 19 -11.04 -6.89 -0.19
CA ALA A 19 -11.23 -8.31 0.04
C ALA A 19 -11.52 -8.57 1.51
N TYR A 20 -12.30 -9.61 1.80
CA TYR A 20 -12.43 -10.10 3.15
C TYR A 20 -11.25 -11.06 3.42
N ASP A 21 -10.55 -10.82 4.53
CA ASP A 21 -9.45 -11.63 5.04
C ASP A 21 -10.01 -12.54 6.13
N GLU A 22 -10.36 -13.77 5.76
CA GLU A 22 -10.99 -14.75 6.66
C GLU A 22 -10.01 -15.29 7.70
N GLU A 23 -8.72 -15.32 7.37
CA GLU A 23 -7.66 -15.91 8.21
C GLU A 23 -7.03 -14.88 9.16
N GLY A 24 -7.33 -13.59 8.96
CA GLY A 24 -6.76 -12.51 9.75
C GLY A 24 -5.27 -12.29 9.45
N ILE A 25 -4.82 -12.54 8.22
CA ILE A 25 -3.45 -12.33 7.77
C ILE A 25 -2.99 -10.90 8.04
N VAL A 26 -3.84 -9.91 7.78
CA VAL A 26 -3.48 -8.49 7.84
C VAL A 26 -3.61 -7.92 9.24
N PHE A 27 -4.66 -8.25 9.99
CA PHE A 27 -4.96 -7.60 11.27
C PHE A 27 -5.00 -8.55 12.48
N GLY A 28 -4.75 -9.85 12.27
CA GLY A 28 -4.81 -10.88 13.31
C GLY A 28 -6.22 -11.38 13.64
N TYR A 29 -7.24 -10.92 12.90
CA TYR A 29 -8.63 -11.38 13.02
C TYR A 29 -9.38 -11.19 11.70
N PRO A 30 -10.49 -11.94 11.47
CA PRO A 30 -11.24 -11.84 10.23
C PRO A 30 -11.80 -10.43 9.99
N SER A 31 -11.50 -9.83 8.84
CA SER A 31 -11.85 -8.42 8.59
C SER A 31 -11.85 -8.03 7.12
N GLN A 32 -12.53 -6.93 6.81
CA GLN A 32 -12.44 -6.30 5.49
C GLN A 32 -11.09 -5.59 5.36
N VAL A 33 -10.37 -5.90 4.28
CA VAL A 33 -9.10 -5.27 3.91
C VAL A 33 -9.28 -4.49 2.63
N GLU A 34 -8.62 -3.33 2.57
CA GLU A 34 -8.74 -2.38 1.48
C GLU A 34 -7.36 -1.82 1.16
N VAL A 35 -7.04 -1.67 -0.13
CA VAL A 35 -5.82 -1.01 -0.62
C VAL A 35 -6.07 -0.39 -1.98
N ASP A 36 -5.44 0.74 -2.26
CA ASP A 36 -5.46 1.33 -3.60
C ASP A 36 -4.47 0.59 -4.51
N VAL A 37 -4.87 0.32 -5.75
CA VAL A 37 -4.11 -0.45 -6.72
C VAL A 37 -4.00 0.32 -8.03
N ALA A 38 -2.77 0.46 -8.52
CA ALA A 38 -2.52 0.88 -9.89
C ALA A 38 -1.97 -0.29 -10.71
N VAL A 39 -2.35 -0.33 -11.99
CA VAL A 39 -1.77 -1.24 -12.97
C VAL A 39 -1.18 -0.42 -14.10
N HIS A 40 0.12 -0.61 -14.34
CA HIS A 40 0.84 0.09 -15.42
C HIS A 40 1.85 -0.86 -16.06
N ASN A 41 1.77 -1.04 -17.37
CA ASN A 41 2.57 -2.02 -18.12
C ASN A 41 2.56 -3.40 -17.43
N GLU A 42 1.36 -3.90 -17.14
CA GLU A 42 1.08 -5.19 -16.47
C GLU A 42 1.54 -5.29 -15.00
N LYS A 43 2.35 -4.34 -14.52
CA LYS A 43 2.87 -4.30 -13.16
C LYS A 43 1.80 -3.78 -12.19
N VAL A 44 1.58 -4.56 -11.12
CA VAL A 44 0.76 -4.14 -9.97
C VAL A 44 1.57 -3.23 -9.05
N ILE A 45 0.97 -2.13 -8.63
CA ILE A 45 1.49 -1.23 -7.60
C ILE A 45 0.40 -1.11 -6.54
N LEU A 46 0.73 -1.42 -5.28
CA LEU A 46 -0.16 -1.15 -4.15
C LEU A 46 0.23 0.18 -3.52
N ILE A 47 -0.77 0.99 -3.19
CA ILE A 47 -0.59 2.37 -2.71
C ILE A 47 -1.40 2.54 -1.42
N GLU A 48 -0.76 3.13 -0.41
CA GLU A 48 -1.41 3.63 0.80
C GLU A 48 -1.21 5.13 0.90
N VAL A 49 -2.27 5.85 1.23
CA VAL A 49 -2.27 7.30 1.36
C VAL A 49 -2.72 7.65 2.76
N LYS A 50 -1.84 8.23 3.57
CA LYS A 50 -2.11 8.53 4.98
C LYS A 50 -1.55 9.89 5.39
N ALA A 51 -2.26 10.59 6.29
CA ALA A 51 -1.80 11.87 6.83
C ALA A 51 -0.56 11.74 7.74
N HIS A 52 -0.32 10.54 8.28
CA HIS A 52 0.79 10.20 9.15
C HIS A 52 1.11 8.72 8.96
N VAL A 53 2.39 8.36 9.00
CA VAL A 53 2.84 6.98 8.85
C VAL A 53 3.80 6.59 9.96
N ASP A 54 3.47 5.51 10.66
CA ASP A 54 4.35 4.83 11.60
C ASP A 54 4.84 3.47 11.05
N SER A 55 5.58 2.71 11.85
CA SER A 55 6.10 1.40 11.42
C SER A 55 4.98 0.37 11.22
N SER A 56 3.91 0.42 12.01
CA SER A 56 2.79 -0.52 11.95
C SER A 56 2.01 -0.39 10.64
N ASP A 57 1.91 0.82 10.09
CA ASP A 57 1.34 1.09 8.78
C ASP A 57 2.10 0.34 7.68
N LEU A 58 3.43 0.35 7.75
CA LEU A 58 4.30 -0.29 6.77
C LEU A 58 4.21 -1.82 6.83
N TYR A 59 4.21 -2.40 8.03
CA TYR A 59 3.95 -3.84 8.20
C TYR A 59 2.54 -4.22 7.75
N SER A 60 1.56 -3.34 7.94
CA SER A 60 0.20 -3.57 7.47
C SER A 60 0.13 -3.56 5.95
N LEU A 61 0.74 -2.59 5.27
CA LEU A 61 0.84 -2.59 3.80
C LEU A 61 1.56 -3.84 3.27
N LYS A 62 2.61 -4.29 3.96
CA LYS A 62 3.30 -5.53 3.58
C LYS A 62 2.38 -6.76 3.64
N ARG A 63 1.60 -6.89 4.72
CA ARG A 63 0.62 -7.99 4.86
C ARG A 63 -0.54 -7.87 3.87
N LYS A 64 -1.00 -6.65 3.58
CA LYS A 64 -1.98 -6.40 2.50
C LYS A 64 -1.45 -6.88 1.15
N ALA A 65 -0.15 -6.70 0.87
CA ALA A 65 0.47 -7.20 -0.35
C ALA A 65 0.47 -8.73 -0.44
N GLU A 66 0.71 -9.42 0.67
CA GLU A 66 0.65 -10.87 0.77
C GLU A 66 -0.77 -11.38 0.55
N LEU A 67 -1.77 -10.79 1.23
CA LEU A 67 -3.17 -11.11 1.01
C LEU A 67 -3.59 -10.86 -0.45
N TYR A 68 -3.17 -9.74 -1.05
CA TYR A 68 -3.46 -9.44 -2.45
C TYR A 68 -2.88 -10.51 -3.39
N GLU A 69 -1.60 -10.88 -3.21
CA GLU A 69 -0.95 -11.93 -4.00
C GLU A 69 -1.67 -13.27 -3.86
N MET A 70 -2.06 -13.65 -2.63
CA MET A 70 -2.84 -14.87 -2.38
C MET A 70 -4.21 -14.87 -3.05
N LYS A 71 -4.96 -13.76 -2.95
CA LYS A 71 -6.33 -13.67 -3.48
C LYS A 71 -6.39 -13.51 -5.00
N THR A 72 -5.35 -12.94 -5.62
CA THR A 72 -5.36 -12.58 -7.05
C THR A 72 -4.39 -13.37 -7.91
N GLY A 73 -3.42 -14.06 -7.30
CA GLY A 73 -2.30 -14.70 -8.00
C GLY A 73 -1.31 -13.70 -8.62
N ARG A 74 -1.48 -12.39 -8.38
CA ARG A 74 -0.63 -11.34 -8.94
C ARG A 74 0.24 -10.73 -7.85
N LYS A 75 1.55 -10.88 -8.00
CA LYS A 75 2.53 -10.28 -7.10
C LYS A 75 2.65 -8.76 -7.33
N PRO A 76 2.45 -7.93 -6.29
CA PRO A 76 2.79 -6.51 -6.36
C PRO A 76 4.27 -6.30 -6.70
N SER A 77 4.53 -5.50 -7.73
CA SER A 77 5.89 -5.16 -8.15
C SER A 77 6.51 -4.07 -7.28
N ARG A 78 5.67 -3.20 -6.70
CA ARG A 78 6.04 -2.06 -5.87
C ARG A 78 4.97 -1.84 -4.80
N LEU A 79 5.41 -1.37 -3.64
CA LEU A 79 4.56 -0.93 -2.54
C LEU A 79 4.90 0.53 -2.25
N LEU A 80 3.90 1.39 -2.30
CA LEU A 80 4.06 2.83 -2.16
C LEU A 80 3.24 3.32 -0.98
N VAL A 81 3.82 4.26 -0.25
CA VAL A 81 3.15 5.04 0.79
C VAL A 81 3.33 6.51 0.46
N VAL A 82 2.22 7.24 0.46
CA VAL A 82 2.17 8.67 0.18
C VAL A 82 1.67 9.36 1.43
N THR A 83 2.53 10.19 2.06
CA THR A 83 2.22 10.81 3.35
C THR A 83 2.97 12.12 3.56
N PRO A 84 2.36 13.18 4.11
CA PRO A 84 3.10 14.40 4.43
C PRO A 84 4.09 14.22 5.60
N TYR A 85 3.94 13.16 6.41
CA TYR A 85 4.79 12.93 7.57
C TYR A 85 4.98 11.44 7.86
N VAL A 86 6.24 11.06 8.09
CA VAL A 86 6.64 9.69 8.43
C VAL A 86 7.56 9.73 9.65
N GLU A 87 7.33 8.84 10.62
CA GLU A 87 8.21 8.72 11.78
C GLU A 87 9.60 8.18 11.41
N ASP A 88 10.66 8.61 12.11
CA ASP A 88 12.03 8.15 11.87
C ASP A 88 12.18 6.62 11.87
N ARG A 89 11.50 5.94 12.82
CA ARG A 89 11.51 4.47 12.90
C ARG A 89 10.82 3.82 11.69
N ALA A 90 9.79 4.46 11.15
CA ALA A 90 9.09 3.99 9.97
C ALA A 90 9.97 4.09 8.72
N ILE A 91 10.85 5.09 8.59
CA ILE A 91 11.81 5.18 7.47
C ILE A 91 12.70 3.94 7.39
N GLN A 92 13.18 3.43 8.53
CA GLN A 92 13.99 2.22 8.54
C GLN A 92 13.17 0.97 8.19
N ALA A 93 11.94 0.87 8.70
CA ALA A 93 11.04 -0.23 8.36
C ALA A 93 10.71 -0.23 6.85
N ALA A 94 10.49 0.94 6.24
CA ALA A 94 10.19 1.08 4.82
C ALA A 94 11.32 0.51 3.95
N LYS A 95 12.58 0.84 4.29
CA LYS A 95 13.77 0.29 3.61
C LYS A 95 13.83 -1.23 3.72
N ASN A 96 13.63 -1.77 4.93
CA ASN A 96 13.69 -3.21 5.18
C ASN A 96 12.58 -3.97 4.43
N LEU A 97 11.39 -3.37 4.36
CA LEU A 97 10.21 -3.95 3.71
C LEU A 97 10.13 -3.67 2.20
N LYS A 98 11.09 -2.91 1.65
CA LYS A 98 11.11 -2.44 0.25
C LYS A 98 9.84 -1.67 -0.12
N ILE A 99 9.40 -0.80 0.78
CA ILE A 99 8.28 0.13 0.59
C ILE A 99 8.86 1.50 0.26
N GLU A 100 8.35 2.10 -0.82
CA GLU A 100 8.70 3.45 -1.23
C GLU A 100 7.83 4.45 -0.48
N VAL A 101 8.44 5.44 0.17
CA VAL A 101 7.73 6.50 0.89
C VAL A 101 7.92 7.82 0.16
N TYR A 102 6.81 8.45 -0.23
CA TYR A 102 6.78 9.77 -0.87
C TYR A 102 6.19 10.79 0.09
N THR A 103 6.99 11.82 0.41
CA THR A 103 6.61 12.88 1.35
C THR A 103 6.34 14.25 0.72
N ASN A 104 6.48 14.37 -0.61
CA ASN A 104 6.27 15.63 -1.33
C ASN A 104 4.82 15.76 -1.82
N ILE A 105 3.92 16.15 -0.93
CA ILE A 105 2.52 16.46 -1.21
C ILE A 105 2.01 17.59 -0.35
#